data_AF-A0A1G8VHN7-F1
#
_entry.id   AF-A0A1G8VHN7-F1
#
_cell.length_a   1.000
_cell.length_b   1.000
_cell.length_c   1.000
_cell.angle_alpha   90.00
_cell.angle_beta   90.00
_cell.angle_gamma   90.00
#
_symmetry.space_group_name_H-M   'P 1'
#
loop_
_entity.id
_entity.type
_entity.pdbx_description
1 polymer ?
#
loop_
_entity_poly.entity_id
_entity_poly.type
_entity_poly.pdbx_seq_one_letter_code
_entity_poly.pdbx_strand_id
1 'polypeptide(L)'
;MMKNTNEKKTGRFMEGFRFLIYGLEVFGVIGFELLWGFVIEPFLYKRGVNDFNTWQMIIHWVVTCTAWGLGALLVVKECKKKSGLDLLGNIKNASFFNKENKIKIWQWILIIIGIILCLVSTWIDWNGSKVLAEFHSRGPLLFVFQYIYYLFEVMLVLLIIIFGQTAFEKWFKNNKIPFGGILVALTWGLGHWLTKGSLFAGLYTAVGGFVFGSAYLLSNRNVKLSYVLLCIMFIL
;
A
#
# COMPACT_ATOMS: atom_id res chain seq x y z
N MET A 1 9.74 -0.99 41.94
CA MET A 1 10.33 -1.39 40.63
C MET A 1 9.33 -2.05 39.68
N MET A 2 8.41 -2.93 40.13
CA MET A 2 7.37 -3.58 39.29
C MET A 2 6.29 -2.65 38.68
N LYS A 3 5.92 -1.55 39.35
CA LYS A 3 4.91 -0.60 38.86
C LYS A 3 5.35 0.08 37.55
N ASN A 4 6.64 0.42 37.49
CA ASN A 4 7.28 1.13 36.39
C ASN A 4 7.43 0.24 35.12
N THR A 5 7.58 -1.09 35.28
CA THR A 5 7.60 -2.04 34.15
C THR A 5 6.22 -2.30 33.56
N ASN A 6 5.17 -2.32 34.40
CA ASN A 6 3.79 -2.47 33.92
C ASN A 6 3.29 -1.21 33.21
N GLU A 7 3.53 -0.01 33.75
CA GLU A 7 3.18 1.26 33.09
C GLU A 7 3.90 1.40 31.73
N LYS A 8 5.17 1.03 31.65
CA LYS A 8 5.94 1.03 30.40
C LYS A 8 5.47 -0.03 29.38
N LYS A 9 4.94 -1.17 29.84
CA LYS A 9 4.31 -2.17 28.97
C LYS A 9 2.98 -1.66 28.42
N THR A 10 2.13 -1.09 29.28
CA THR A 10 0.83 -0.52 28.90
C THR A 10 1.00 0.62 27.89
N GLY A 11 1.93 1.54 28.13
CA GLY A 11 2.22 2.64 27.18
C GLY A 11 2.63 2.14 25.79
N ARG A 12 3.51 1.14 25.72
CA ARG A 12 3.96 0.55 24.44
C ARG A 12 2.85 -0.18 23.70
N PHE A 13 2.02 -0.91 24.45
CA PHE A 13 0.88 -1.60 23.86
C PHE A 13 -0.09 -0.60 23.21
N MET A 14 -0.43 0.46 23.94
CA MET A 14 -1.30 1.54 23.45
C MET A 14 -0.72 2.26 22.24
N GLU A 15 0.59 2.53 22.21
CA GLU A 15 1.22 3.13 21.04
C GLU A 15 1.17 2.22 19.82
N GLY A 16 1.49 0.92 19.98
CA GLY A 16 1.42 -0.03 18.88
C GLY A 16 -0.01 -0.16 18.35
N PHE A 17 -1.00 -0.20 19.25
CA PHE A 17 -2.41 -0.26 18.88
C PHE A 17 -2.86 0.97 18.09
N ARG A 18 -2.42 2.17 18.50
CA ARG A 18 -2.66 3.41 17.75
C ARG A 18 -2.12 3.34 16.32
N PHE A 19 -0.92 2.80 16.13
CA PHE A 19 -0.36 2.63 14.79
C PHE A 19 -1.09 1.55 13.98
N LEU A 20 -1.55 0.47 14.61
CA LEU A 20 -2.39 -0.52 13.93
C LEU A 20 -3.69 0.13 13.44
N ILE A 21 -4.33 0.95 14.27
CA ILE A 21 -5.52 1.71 13.89
C ILE A 21 -5.24 2.57 12.66
N TYR A 22 -4.15 3.34 12.61
CA TYR A 22 -3.82 4.12 11.41
C TYR A 22 -3.64 3.23 10.16
N GLY A 23 -3.03 2.05 10.30
CA GLY A 23 -2.94 1.09 9.19
C GLY A 23 -4.32 0.60 8.72
N LEU A 24 -5.23 0.31 9.65
CA LEU A 24 -6.59 -0.12 9.35
C LEU A 24 -7.48 1.02 8.80
N GLU A 25 -7.26 2.26 9.23
CA GLU A 25 -7.92 3.44 8.69
C GLU A 25 -7.52 3.67 7.23
N VAL A 26 -6.22 3.55 6.90
CA VAL A 26 -5.75 3.61 5.52
C VAL A 26 -6.36 2.47 4.68
N PHE A 27 -6.47 1.26 5.23
CA PHE A 27 -7.18 0.19 4.56
C PHE A 27 -8.67 0.52 4.35
N GLY A 28 -9.33 1.12 5.34
CA GLY A 28 -10.70 1.64 5.19
C GLY A 28 -10.82 2.70 4.11
N VAL A 29 -9.81 3.57 3.94
CA VAL A 29 -9.72 4.53 2.84
C VAL A 29 -9.62 3.82 1.49
N ILE A 30 -8.82 2.76 1.35
CA ILE A 30 -8.84 1.91 0.14
C ILE A 30 -10.25 1.37 -0.10
N GLY A 31 -10.87 0.83 0.96
CA GLY A 31 -12.23 0.27 0.92
C GLY A 31 -13.35 1.24 0.56
N PHE A 32 -13.10 2.56 0.54
CA PHE A 32 -14.05 3.55 -0.01
C PHE A 32 -14.50 3.19 -1.42
N GLU A 33 -13.58 2.71 -2.27
CA GLU A 33 -13.89 2.33 -3.64
C GLU A 33 -14.95 1.21 -3.70
N LEU A 34 -14.98 0.31 -2.72
CA LEU A 34 -16.00 -0.74 -2.67
C LEU A 34 -17.40 -0.14 -2.54
N LEU A 35 -17.57 0.87 -1.68
CA LEU A 35 -18.84 1.57 -1.54
C LEU A 35 -19.15 2.43 -2.78
N TRP A 36 -18.16 3.17 -3.26
CA TRP A 36 -18.32 4.06 -4.41
C TRP A 36 -18.65 3.28 -5.69
N GLY A 37 -17.78 2.35 -6.09
CA GLY A 37 -17.87 1.59 -7.33
C GLY A 37 -18.90 0.45 -7.32
N PHE A 38 -19.17 -0.19 -6.18
CA PHE A 38 -20.09 -1.35 -6.16
C PHE A 38 -21.47 -1.06 -5.56
N VAL A 39 -21.67 0.11 -4.95
CA VAL A 39 -22.97 0.49 -4.38
C VAL A 39 -23.50 1.78 -4.98
N ILE A 40 -22.73 2.87 -4.88
CA ILE A 40 -23.22 4.21 -5.26
C ILE A 40 -23.32 4.35 -6.78
N GLU A 41 -22.23 4.11 -7.51
CA GLU A 41 -22.22 4.28 -8.97
C GLU A 41 -23.14 3.29 -9.71
N PRO A 42 -23.26 2.02 -9.32
CA PRO A 42 -24.23 1.12 -9.95
C PRO A 42 -25.67 1.56 -9.74
N PHE A 43 -25.98 2.17 -8.59
CA PHE A 43 -27.29 2.78 -8.35
C PHE A 43 -27.52 4.00 -9.26
N LEU A 44 -26.52 4.85 -9.44
CA LEU A 44 -26.61 6.07 -10.27
C LEU A 44 -26.65 5.76 -11.78
N TYR A 45 -25.79 4.88 -12.25
CA TYR A 45 -25.60 4.57 -13.68
C TYR A 45 -26.39 3.35 -14.16
N LYS A 46 -27.05 2.63 -13.24
CA LYS A 46 -27.83 1.41 -13.49
C LYS A 46 -27.06 0.33 -14.24
N ARG A 47 -25.76 0.20 -13.94
CA ARG A 47 -24.83 -0.76 -14.56
C ARG A 47 -23.62 -1.01 -13.65
N GLY A 48 -22.92 -2.12 -13.83
CA GLY A 48 -21.69 -2.39 -13.07
C GLY A 48 -20.50 -1.57 -13.57
N VAL A 49 -19.46 -1.45 -12.75
CA VAL A 49 -18.18 -0.77 -13.09
C VAL A 49 -17.56 -1.31 -14.37
N ASN A 50 -17.70 -2.62 -14.60
CA ASN A 50 -17.20 -3.29 -15.81
C ASN A 50 -17.88 -2.79 -17.09
N ASP A 51 -19.08 -2.19 -17.00
CA ASP A 51 -19.87 -1.72 -18.14
C ASP A 51 -19.87 -0.19 -18.27
N PHE A 52 -18.99 0.50 -17.54
CA PHE A 52 -18.87 1.95 -17.59
C PHE A 52 -18.31 2.40 -18.93
N ASN A 53 -18.90 3.46 -19.48
CA ASN A 53 -18.29 4.17 -20.60
C ASN A 53 -17.05 4.96 -20.15
N THR A 54 -16.33 5.53 -21.11
CA THR A 54 -15.10 6.30 -20.87
C THR A 54 -15.26 7.39 -19.80
N TRP A 55 -16.33 8.18 -19.86
CA TRP A 55 -16.53 9.29 -18.91
C TRP A 55 -16.89 8.80 -17.51
N GLN A 56 -17.71 7.75 -17.41
CA GLN A 56 -18.04 7.12 -16.13
C GLN A 56 -16.79 6.54 -15.47
N MET A 57 -15.91 5.88 -16.24
CA MET A 57 -14.65 5.35 -15.73
C MET A 57 -13.68 6.45 -15.28
N ILE A 58 -13.60 7.56 -16.03
CA ILE A 58 -12.78 8.72 -15.62
C ILE A 58 -13.31 9.33 -14.32
N ILE A 59 -14.62 9.55 -14.20
CA ILE A 59 -15.24 10.08 -12.98
C ILE A 59 -14.97 9.14 -11.80
N HIS A 60 -15.16 7.83 -12.01
CA HIS A 60 -14.88 6.80 -11.02
C HIS A 60 -13.45 6.95 -10.47
N TRP A 61 -12.44 6.92 -11.35
CA TRP A 61 -11.04 7.03 -10.93
C TRP A 61 -10.71 8.39 -10.30
N VAL A 62 -11.24 9.50 -10.82
CA VAL A 62 -11.00 10.83 -10.24
C VAL A 62 -11.56 10.94 -8.83
N VAL A 63 -12.79 10.47 -8.61
CA VAL A 63 -13.44 10.48 -7.29
C VAL A 63 -12.68 9.57 -6.33
N THR A 64 -12.34 8.35 -6.76
CA THR A 64 -11.56 7.40 -5.95
C THR A 64 -10.20 7.97 -5.57
N CYS A 65 -9.42 8.49 -6.52
CA CYS A 65 -8.11 9.10 -6.26
C CYS A 65 -8.21 10.29 -5.29
N THR A 66 -9.25 11.13 -5.44
CA THR A 66 -9.46 12.29 -4.58
C THR A 66 -9.78 11.84 -3.15
N ALA A 67 -10.69 10.88 -2.98
CA ALA A 67 -11.03 10.32 -1.68
C ALA A 67 -9.81 9.66 -1.02
N TRP A 68 -9.04 8.89 -1.78
CA TRP A 68 -7.81 8.24 -1.35
C TRP A 68 -6.73 9.23 -0.92
N GLY A 69 -6.46 10.25 -1.74
CA GLY A 69 -5.51 11.31 -1.42
C GLY A 69 -5.89 12.08 -0.16
N LEU A 70 -7.15 12.51 -0.05
CA LEU A 70 -7.64 13.22 1.12
C LEU A 70 -7.62 12.34 2.37
N GLY A 71 -8.09 11.10 2.28
CA GLY A 71 -8.08 10.13 3.38
C GLY A 71 -6.66 9.86 3.89
N ALA A 72 -5.71 9.60 2.99
CA ALA A 72 -4.29 9.45 3.33
C ALA A 72 -3.74 10.69 4.06
N LEU A 73 -4.02 11.89 3.55
CA LEU A 73 -3.56 13.13 4.16
C LEU A 73 -4.15 13.35 5.56
N LEU A 74 -5.42 13.00 5.77
CA LEU A 74 -6.07 13.10 7.07
C LEU A 74 -5.43 12.16 8.08
N VAL A 75 -5.28 10.87 7.74
CA VAL A 75 -4.64 9.88 8.62
C VAL A 75 -3.21 10.27 8.96
N VAL A 76 -2.43 10.71 7.96
CA VAL A 76 -1.04 11.12 8.19
C VAL A 76 -0.94 12.38 9.07
N LYS A 77 -1.80 13.38 8.88
CA LYS A 77 -1.85 14.58 9.74
C LYS A 77 -2.24 14.22 11.18
N GLU A 78 -3.22 13.34 11.35
CA GLU A 78 -3.64 12.87 12.66
C GLU A 78 -2.53 12.09 13.36
N CYS A 79 -1.86 11.19 12.64
CA CYS A 79 -0.68 10.48 13.11
C CYS A 79 0.39 11.44 13.62
N LYS A 80 0.75 12.46 12.84
CA LYS A 80 1.71 13.49 13.25
C LYS A 80 1.27 14.17 14.54
N LYS A 81 0.01 14.62 14.62
CA LYS A 81 -0.54 15.33 15.79
C LYS A 81 -0.51 14.47 17.06
N LYS A 82 -0.89 13.19 16.96
CA LYS A 82 -1.09 12.32 18.14
C LYS A 82 0.12 11.48 18.52
N SER A 83 1.06 11.24 17.60
CA SER A 83 2.22 10.36 17.83
C SER A 83 3.57 11.04 17.65
N GLY A 84 3.61 12.24 17.07
CA GLY A 84 4.86 12.94 16.73
C GLY A 84 5.58 12.40 15.50
N LEU A 85 5.11 11.29 14.90
CA LEU A 85 5.70 10.74 13.68
C LEU A 85 5.35 11.62 12.46
N ASP A 86 6.33 12.40 11.99
CA ASP A 86 6.17 13.29 10.84
C ASP A 86 6.50 12.58 9.51
N LEU A 87 5.55 11.79 9.00
CA LEU A 87 5.74 11.09 7.72
C LEU A 87 5.91 12.05 6.53
N LEU A 88 5.15 13.15 6.49
CA LEU A 88 5.26 14.13 5.40
C LEU A 88 6.61 14.84 5.41
N GLY A 89 7.11 15.22 6.59
CA GLY A 89 8.46 15.75 6.76
C GLY A 89 9.52 14.74 6.32
N ASN A 90 9.38 13.49 6.75
CA ASN A 90 10.31 12.41 6.37
C ASN A 90 10.34 12.19 4.84
N ILE A 91 9.19 12.22 4.16
CA ILE A 91 9.13 12.09 2.70
C ILE A 91 9.81 13.27 2.00
N LYS A 92 9.55 14.51 2.44
CA LYS A 92 10.14 15.72 1.84
C LYS A 92 11.66 15.75 1.98
N ASN A 93 12.17 15.33 3.14
CA ASN A 93 13.59 15.37 3.45
C ASN A 93 14.33 14.08 3.02
N ALA A 94 13.62 13.02 2.64
CA ALA A 94 14.23 11.79 2.20
C ALA A 94 14.95 11.97 0.85
N SER A 95 16.27 11.78 0.87
CA SER A 95 17.04 11.45 -0.33
C SER A 95 16.78 10.00 -0.72
N PHE A 96 16.70 9.70 -2.02
CA PHE A 96 16.67 8.31 -2.52
C PHE A 96 17.86 7.49 -2.01
N PHE A 97 19.03 8.13 -1.95
CA PHE A 97 20.25 7.54 -1.44
C PHE A 97 20.71 8.36 -0.24
N ASN A 98 20.35 7.88 0.95
CA ASN A 98 20.79 8.49 2.19
C ASN A 98 22.29 8.14 2.41
N LYS A 99 23.14 9.16 2.54
CA LYS A 99 24.58 8.98 2.78
C LYS A 99 24.88 8.34 4.15
N GLU A 100 24.01 8.56 5.13
CA GLU A 100 24.18 8.07 6.51
C GLU A 100 23.68 6.62 6.69
N ASN A 101 22.76 6.16 5.84
CA ASN A 101 22.16 4.83 5.96
C ASN A 101 22.18 4.08 4.62
N LYS A 102 23.40 3.75 4.17
CA LYS A 102 23.64 3.05 2.90
C LYS A 102 23.02 1.66 2.91
N ILE A 103 22.25 1.36 1.87
CA ILE A 103 21.69 0.02 1.62
C ILE A 103 22.85 -0.90 1.23
N LYS A 104 22.99 -2.02 1.96
CA LYS A 104 24.03 -3.02 1.74
C LYS A 104 23.78 -3.78 0.43
N ILE A 105 24.85 -4.28 -0.18
CA ILE A 105 24.77 -5.02 -1.46
C ILE A 105 23.79 -6.21 -1.39
N TRP A 106 23.79 -6.97 -0.28
CA TRP A 106 22.86 -8.10 -0.12
C TRP A 106 21.39 -7.66 -0.01
N GLN A 107 21.12 -6.46 0.54
CA GLN A 107 19.76 -5.92 0.59
C GLN A 107 19.29 -5.58 -0.83
N TRP A 108 20.16 -4.99 -1.65
CA TRP A 108 19.87 -4.75 -3.06
C TRP A 108 19.60 -6.03 -3.84
N ILE A 109 20.41 -7.08 -3.63
CA ILE A 109 20.18 -8.39 -4.25
C ILE A 109 18.78 -8.91 -3.90
N LEU A 110 18.38 -8.87 -2.62
CA LEU A 110 17.05 -9.31 -2.21
C LEU A 110 15.92 -8.42 -2.75
N ILE A 111 16.11 -7.10 -2.84
CA ILE A 111 15.16 -6.18 -3.47
C ILE A 111 14.97 -6.55 -4.95
N ILE A 112 16.07 -6.76 -5.69
CA ILE A 112 16.04 -7.12 -7.11
C ILE A 112 15.33 -8.45 -7.31
N ILE A 113 15.61 -9.46 -6.47
CA ILE A 113 14.90 -10.73 -6.49
C ILE A 113 13.40 -10.51 -6.28
N GLY A 114 13.01 -9.69 -5.29
CA GLY A 114 11.62 -9.33 -5.06
C GLY A 114 10.95 -8.65 -6.27
N ILE A 115 11.66 -7.73 -6.94
CA ILE A 115 11.19 -7.09 -8.17
C ILE A 115 10.95 -8.12 -9.25
N ILE A 116 11.95 -8.97 -9.53
CA ILE A 116 11.86 -10.00 -10.58
C ILE A 116 10.69 -10.94 -10.29
N LEU A 117 10.50 -11.37 -9.04
CA LEU A 117 9.38 -12.23 -8.67
C LEU A 117 8.03 -11.57 -8.95
N CYS A 118 7.85 -10.30 -8.58
CA CYS A 118 6.61 -9.56 -8.87
C CYS A 118 6.40 -9.35 -10.37
N LEU A 119 7.43 -8.99 -11.13
CA LEU A 119 7.33 -8.75 -12.57
C LEU A 119 7.08 -10.02 -13.37
N VAL A 120 7.79 -11.11 -13.06
CA VAL A 120 7.55 -12.43 -13.70
C VAL A 120 6.13 -12.88 -13.42
N SER A 121 5.67 -12.71 -12.19
CA SER A 121 4.33 -13.16 -11.86
C SER A 121 3.25 -12.30 -12.51
N THR A 122 3.46 -10.99 -12.60
CA THR A 122 2.58 -10.09 -13.38
C THR A 122 2.59 -10.46 -14.86
N TRP A 123 3.76 -10.80 -15.41
CA TRP A 123 3.88 -11.25 -16.80
C TRP A 123 3.07 -12.52 -17.08
N ILE A 124 3.11 -13.49 -16.16
CA ILE A 124 2.34 -14.73 -16.28
C ILE A 124 0.83 -14.43 -16.22
N ASP A 125 0.40 -13.62 -15.25
CA ASP A 125 -1.01 -13.27 -15.04
C ASP A 125 -1.61 -12.52 -16.25
N TRP A 126 -0.81 -11.66 -16.89
CA TRP A 126 -1.22 -10.88 -18.07
C TRP A 126 -0.89 -11.54 -19.40
N ASN A 127 -0.30 -12.75 -19.38
CA ASN A 127 0.21 -13.45 -20.57
C ASN A 127 1.09 -12.56 -21.46
N GLY A 128 1.95 -11.74 -20.85
CA GLY A 128 2.72 -10.71 -21.52
C GLY A 128 2.94 -9.46 -20.66
N SER A 129 3.34 -8.35 -21.30
CA SER A 129 3.49 -7.07 -20.61
C SER A 129 2.12 -6.50 -20.21
N LYS A 130 1.87 -6.40 -18.90
CA LYS A 130 0.70 -5.71 -18.33
C LYS A 130 0.55 -4.31 -18.93
N VAL A 131 1.63 -3.53 -18.94
CA VAL A 131 1.63 -2.16 -19.44
C VAL A 131 1.14 -2.07 -20.89
N LEU A 132 1.68 -2.93 -21.77
CA LEU A 132 1.27 -2.93 -23.18
C LEU A 132 -0.17 -3.43 -23.34
N ALA A 133 -0.56 -4.47 -22.62
CA ALA A 133 -1.92 -5.01 -22.65
C ALA A 133 -2.96 -3.96 -22.20
N GLU A 134 -2.68 -3.21 -21.14
CA GLU A 134 -3.54 -2.14 -20.65
C GLU A 134 -3.58 -0.94 -21.62
N PHE A 135 -2.43 -0.55 -22.18
CA PHE A 135 -2.37 0.52 -23.16
C PHE A 135 -3.19 0.19 -24.41
N HIS A 136 -3.06 -1.03 -24.94
CA HIS A 136 -3.82 -1.50 -26.10
C HIS A 136 -5.31 -1.64 -25.81
N SER A 137 -5.69 -2.19 -24.66
CA SER A 137 -7.10 -2.43 -24.33
C SER A 137 -7.88 -1.17 -23.96
N ARG A 138 -7.24 -0.19 -23.31
CA ARG A 138 -7.91 1.02 -22.81
C ARG A 138 -7.68 2.26 -23.67
N GLY A 139 -6.67 2.24 -24.54
CA GLY A 139 -6.21 3.40 -25.27
C GLY A 139 -5.54 4.47 -24.39
N PRO A 140 -4.92 5.50 -24.99
CA PRO A 140 -4.03 6.42 -24.27
C PRO A 140 -4.70 7.18 -23.12
N LEU A 141 -5.97 7.60 -23.30
CA LEU A 141 -6.67 8.42 -22.31
C LEU A 141 -6.96 7.64 -21.02
N LEU A 142 -7.66 6.52 -21.12
CA LEU A 142 -8.02 5.72 -19.95
C LEU A 142 -6.77 5.09 -19.30
N PHE A 143 -5.76 4.75 -20.10
CA PHE A 143 -4.46 4.30 -19.59
C PHE A 143 -3.84 5.32 -18.63
N VAL A 144 -3.81 6.60 -18.99
CA VAL A 144 -3.24 7.65 -18.12
C VAL A 144 -3.99 7.74 -16.78
N PHE A 145 -5.32 7.73 -16.80
CA PHE A 145 -6.10 7.80 -15.57
C PHE A 145 -5.94 6.55 -14.69
N GLN A 146 -5.89 5.36 -15.29
CA GLN A 146 -5.64 4.13 -14.57
C GLN A 146 -4.27 4.13 -13.88
N TYR A 147 -3.24 4.68 -14.54
CA TYR A 147 -1.90 4.74 -13.97
C TYR A 147 -1.79 5.79 -12.86
N ILE A 148 -2.53 6.90 -12.96
CA ILE A 148 -2.70 7.83 -11.83
C ILE A 148 -3.37 7.10 -10.66
N TYR A 149 -4.44 6.36 -10.93
CA TYR A 149 -5.13 5.54 -9.92
C TYR A 149 -4.16 4.56 -9.22
N TYR A 150 -3.31 3.85 -9.97
CA TYR A 150 -2.33 2.93 -9.38
C TYR A 150 -1.29 3.62 -8.50
N LEU A 151 -0.87 4.85 -8.82
CA LEU A 151 0.01 5.63 -7.95
C LEU A 151 -0.64 5.90 -6.58
N PHE A 152 -1.93 6.25 -6.57
CA PHE A 152 -2.66 6.45 -5.30
C PHE A 152 -2.86 5.13 -4.54
N GLU A 153 -3.17 4.04 -5.23
CA GLU A 153 -3.30 2.72 -4.60
C GLU A 153 -1.99 2.31 -3.90
N VAL A 154 -0.86 2.39 -4.62
CA VAL A 154 0.47 2.06 -4.07
C VAL A 154 0.83 2.96 -2.89
N MET A 155 0.46 4.24 -2.93
CA MET A 155 0.67 5.16 -1.81
C MET A 155 -0.05 4.68 -0.55
N LEU A 156 -1.32 4.27 -0.68
CA LEU A 156 -2.10 3.74 0.46
C LEU A 156 -1.51 2.42 0.96
N VAL A 157 -1.14 1.50 0.06
CA VAL A 157 -0.48 0.24 0.43
C VAL A 157 0.81 0.51 1.22
N LEU A 158 1.63 1.46 0.79
CA LEU A 158 2.85 1.85 1.52
C LEU A 158 2.55 2.40 2.91
N LEU A 159 1.48 3.21 3.07
CA LEU A 159 1.08 3.72 4.38
C LEU A 159 0.63 2.59 5.32
N ILE A 160 -0.10 1.58 4.82
CA ILE A 160 -0.44 0.37 5.60
C ILE A 160 0.84 -0.34 6.06
N ILE A 161 1.84 -0.48 5.16
CA ILE A 161 3.13 -1.08 5.51
C ILE A 161 3.82 -0.28 6.62
N ILE A 162 3.92 1.04 6.48
CA ILE A 162 4.62 1.89 7.45
C ILE A 162 3.95 1.81 8.82
N PHE A 163 2.62 1.95 8.87
CA PHE A 163 1.87 1.92 10.12
C PHE A 163 1.86 0.54 10.76
N GLY A 164 1.63 -0.53 9.97
CA GLY A 164 1.72 -1.90 10.43
C GLY A 164 3.12 -2.23 10.97
N GLN A 165 4.17 -1.89 10.22
CA GLN A 165 5.55 -2.10 10.66
C GLN A 165 5.81 -1.39 12.00
N THR A 166 5.39 -0.13 12.12
CA THR A 166 5.57 0.66 13.34
C THR A 166 4.81 0.06 14.53
N ALA A 167 3.58 -0.41 14.31
CA ALA A 167 2.74 -1.02 15.34
C ALA A 167 3.41 -2.25 15.96
N PHE A 168 3.80 -3.20 15.11
CA PHE A 168 4.36 -4.47 15.53
C PHE A 168 5.80 -4.36 16.04
N GLU A 169 6.60 -3.44 15.51
CA GLU A 169 7.92 -3.12 16.10
C GLU A 169 7.79 -2.60 17.53
N LYS A 170 6.77 -1.79 17.83
CA LYS A 170 6.50 -1.33 19.19
C LYS A 170 6.07 -2.45 20.12
N TRP A 171 5.27 -3.40 19.64
CA TRP A 171 4.84 -4.56 20.43
C TRP A 171 5.98 -5.56 20.66
N PHE A 172 6.60 -6.04 19.58
CA PHE A 172 7.52 -7.17 19.61
C PHE A 172 9.00 -6.78 19.76
N LYS A 173 9.35 -5.49 19.60
CA LYS A 173 10.75 -5.01 19.56
C LYS A 173 11.61 -5.73 18.51
N ASN A 174 10.98 -6.23 17.46
CA ASN A 174 11.68 -6.91 16.37
C ASN A 174 11.54 -6.08 15.11
N ASN A 175 12.67 -5.54 14.63
CA ASN A 175 12.74 -4.68 13.45
C ASN A 175 13.21 -5.42 12.19
N LYS A 176 13.29 -6.75 12.22
CA LYS A 176 13.75 -7.59 11.11
C LYS A 176 12.60 -8.26 10.35
N ILE A 177 11.45 -8.44 11.00
CA ILE A 177 10.28 -9.08 10.40
C ILE A 177 9.45 -8.03 9.65
N PRO A 178 9.03 -8.28 8.40
CA PRO A 178 8.21 -7.36 7.60
C PRO A 178 6.74 -7.38 8.03
N PHE A 179 6.48 -7.03 9.28
CA PHE A 179 5.12 -6.96 9.85
C PHE A 179 4.18 -6.05 9.06
N GLY A 180 4.70 -4.96 8.49
CA GLY A 180 3.91 -4.11 7.60
C GLY A 180 3.42 -4.86 6.36
N GLY A 181 4.26 -5.72 5.78
CA GLY A 181 3.88 -6.58 4.66
C GLY A 181 2.88 -7.66 5.05
N ILE A 182 3.01 -8.21 6.26
CA ILE A 182 2.01 -9.15 6.82
C ILE A 182 0.65 -8.44 6.98
N LEU A 183 0.63 -7.19 7.45
CA LEU A 183 -0.62 -6.44 7.56
C LEU A 183 -1.24 -6.19 6.18
N VAL A 184 -0.45 -5.82 5.17
CA VAL A 184 -0.94 -5.70 3.79
C VAL A 184 -1.48 -7.04 3.28
N ALA A 185 -0.80 -8.14 3.55
CA ALA A 185 -1.25 -9.47 3.14
C ALA A 185 -2.63 -9.80 3.72
N LEU A 186 -2.88 -9.46 4.99
CA LEU A 186 -4.15 -9.68 5.66
C LEU A 186 -5.24 -8.67 5.26
N THR A 187 -4.89 -7.47 4.82
CA THR A 187 -5.88 -6.43 4.49
C THR A 187 -6.17 -6.41 2.99
N TRP A 188 -5.16 -6.05 2.20
CA TRP A 188 -5.24 -5.93 0.75
C TRP A 188 -5.36 -7.29 0.05
N GLY A 189 -4.67 -8.32 0.56
CA GLY A 189 -4.79 -9.70 0.06
C GLY A 189 -6.18 -10.30 0.29
N LEU A 190 -6.74 -10.16 1.50
CA LEU A 190 -8.12 -10.58 1.76
C LEU A 190 -9.13 -9.76 0.94
N GLY A 191 -8.91 -8.45 0.79
CA GLY A 191 -9.74 -7.60 -0.09
C GLY A 191 -9.79 -8.11 -1.53
N HIS A 192 -8.66 -8.55 -2.08
CA HIS A 192 -8.59 -9.15 -3.41
C HIS A 192 -9.29 -10.50 -3.51
N TRP A 193 -9.21 -11.33 -2.47
CA TRP A 193 -10.01 -12.56 -2.44
C TRP A 193 -11.50 -12.23 -2.55
N LEU A 194 -11.99 -11.30 -1.73
CA LEU A 194 -13.41 -10.94 -1.68
C LEU A 194 -13.90 -10.33 -2.99
N THR A 195 -13.15 -9.43 -3.60
CA THR A 195 -13.58 -8.71 -4.82
C THR A 195 -13.40 -9.51 -6.10
N LYS A 196 -12.36 -10.35 -6.17
CA LYS A 196 -12.11 -11.22 -7.35
C LYS A 196 -12.78 -12.59 -7.23
N GLY A 197 -13.35 -12.92 -6.07
CA GLY A 197 -13.98 -14.22 -5.81
C GLY A 197 -13.02 -15.41 -5.83
N SER A 198 -11.70 -15.17 -5.78
CA SER A 198 -10.67 -16.20 -5.96
C SER A 198 -9.70 -16.23 -4.79
N LEU A 199 -9.65 -17.37 -4.08
CA LEU A 199 -8.67 -17.60 -3.01
C LEU A 199 -7.24 -17.51 -3.56
N PHE A 200 -7.02 -17.99 -4.78
CA PHE A 200 -5.74 -17.90 -5.44
C PHE A 200 -5.33 -16.45 -5.67
N ALA A 201 -6.24 -15.60 -6.15
CA ALA A 201 -5.98 -14.16 -6.30
C ALA A 201 -5.64 -13.50 -4.96
N GLY A 202 -6.36 -13.85 -3.88
CA GLY A 202 -6.07 -13.34 -2.55
C GLY A 202 -4.72 -13.77 -1.99
N LEU A 203 -4.38 -15.06 -2.09
CA LEU A 203 -3.07 -15.59 -1.67
C LEU A 203 -1.93 -14.99 -2.49
N TYR A 204 -2.14 -14.83 -3.79
CA TYR A 204 -1.19 -14.21 -4.69
C TYR A 204 -0.88 -12.76 -4.26
N THR A 205 -1.93 -11.95 -4.07
CA THR A 205 -1.82 -10.59 -3.56
C THR A 205 -1.19 -10.55 -2.15
N ALA A 206 -1.49 -11.53 -1.30
CA ALA A 206 -0.92 -11.63 0.04
C ALA A 206 0.60 -11.85 0.02
N VAL A 207 1.09 -12.73 -0.87
CA VAL A 207 2.54 -12.91 -1.09
C VAL A 207 3.17 -11.62 -1.60
N GLY A 208 2.54 -10.92 -2.55
CA GLY A 208 2.96 -9.60 -3.01
C GLY A 208 3.09 -8.59 -1.87
N GLY A 209 2.10 -8.53 -0.97
CA GLY A 209 2.13 -7.68 0.23
C GLY A 209 3.34 -7.95 1.13
N PHE A 210 3.70 -9.22 1.33
CA PHE A 210 4.90 -9.59 2.08
C PHE A 210 6.19 -9.11 1.38
N VAL A 211 6.28 -9.23 0.05
CA VAL A 211 7.42 -8.74 -0.74
C VAL A 211 7.52 -7.22 -0.62
N PHE A 212 6.41 -6.49 -0.67
CA PHE A 212 6.38 -5.03 -0.52
C PHE A 212 6.87 -4.58 0.87
N GLY A 213 6.39 -5.24 1.93
CA GLY A 213 6.87 -4.97 3.29
C GLY A 213 8.36 -5.28 3.46
N SER A 214 8.84 -6.34 2.81
CA SER A 214 10.26 -6.69 2.78
C SER A 214 11.08 -5.63 2.05
N ALA A 215 10.61 -5.11 0.91
CA ALA A 215 11.25 -4.03 0.17
C ALA A 215 11.37 -2.75 1.02
N TYR A 216 10.34 -2.41 1.80
CA TYR A 216 10.39 -1.30 2.76
C TYR A 216 11.49 -1.50 3.82
N LEU A 217 11.61 -2.69 4.39
CA LEU A 217 12.66 -2.99 5.37
C LEU A 217 14.07 -2.99 4.76
N LEU A 218 14.24 -3.62 3.60
CA LEU A 218 15.52 -3.77 2.90
C LEU A 218 16.01 -2.43 2.34
N SER A 219 15.11 -1.52 2.00
CA SER A 219 15.44 -0.13 1.65
C SER A 219 15.69 0.75 2.87
N ASN A 220 15.99 0.14 4.03
CA ASN A 220 16.25 0.82 5.30
C ASN A 220 15.12 1.78 5.73
N ARG A 221 13.86 1.43 5.42
CA ARG A 221 12.66 2.24 5.72
C ARG A 221 12.65 3.60 5.01
N ASN A 222 13.36 3.71 3.88
CA ASN A 222 13.35 4.91 3.07
C ASN A 222 12.02 5.01 2.31
N VAL A 223 11.06 5.74 2.88
CA VAL A 223 9.70 5.89 2.33
C VAL A 223 9.69 6.25 0.85
N LYS A 224 10.56 7.17 0.41
CA LYS A 224 10.60 7.63 -0.98
C LYS A 224 11.09 6.53 -1.93
N LEU A 225 12.16 5.84 -1.55
CA LEU A 225 12.67 4.71 -2.33
C LEU A 225 11.68 3.54 -2.32
N SER A 226 11.10 3.21 -1.16
CA SER A 226 10.11 2.15 -1.04
C SER A 226 8.91 2.42 -1.94
N TYR A 227 8.39 3.66 -1.98
CA TYR A 227 7.30 4.02 -2.88
C TYR A 227 7.64 3.72 -4.35
N VAL A 228 8.82 4.14 -4.82
CA VAL A 228 9.26 3.86 -6.19
C VAL A 228 9.42 2.36 -6.44
N LEU A 229 10.02 1.62 -5.50
CA LEU A 229 10.17 0.17 -5.61
C LEU A 229 8.80 -0.53 -5.71
N LEU A 230 7.83 -0.12 -4.89
CA LEU A 230 6.48 -0.67 -4.93
C LEU A 230 5.76 -0.32 -6.23
N CYS A 231 5.92 0.91 -6.76
CA CYS A 231 5.39 1.26 -8.07
C CYS A 231 5.96 0.36 -9.16
N ILE A 232 7.27 0.10 -9.15
CA ILE A 232 7.91 -0.83 -10.09
C ILE A 232 7.31 -2.24 -9.94
N MET A 233 7.15 -2.74 -8.71
CA MET A 233 6.66 -4.10 -8.48
C MET A 233 5.17 -4.29 -8.79
N PHE A 234 4.35 -3.25 -8.73
CA PHE A 234 2.89 -3.33 -8.87
C PHE A 234 2.36 -2.84 -10.22
N ILE A 235 2.98 -1.79 -10.76
CA ILE A 235 2.48 -1.08 -11.96
C ILE A 235 3.05 -1.68 -13.25
N LEU A 236 4.29 -2.16 -13.21
CA LEU A 236 4.97 -2.77 -14.37
C LEU A 236 4.67 -4.27 -14.46
#